data_AF-A0A154L5J6-F1
#
_entry.id   AF-A0A154L5J6-F1
#
_cell.length_a   1.000
_cell.length_b   1.000
_cell.length_c   1.000
_cell.angle_alpha   90.00
_cell.angle_beta   90.00
_cell.angle_gamma   90.00
#
_symmetry.space_group_name_H-M   'P 1'
#
loop_
_entity.id
_entity.type
_entity.pdbx_description
1 polymer ?
#
loop_
_entity_poly.entity_id
_entity_poly.type
_entity_poly.pdbx_seq_one_letter_code
_entity_poly.pdbx_strand_id
1 'polypeptide(L)'
;MDHRKGLRIGLTVLSILGALMAVPLVMFSPMIFDAPGSDENNLTWFLFFAVLAFPVLCLMGGILPWILKNHPKSLWLYGLGVIGFVLITVAVILLETQCQGSFSC
;
A
#
# COMPACT_ATOMS: atom_id res chain seq x y z
N MET A 1 -8.87 26.74 -14.93
CA MET A 1 -9.08 25.28 -14.80
C MET A 1 -10.13 25.04 -13.73
N ASP A 2 -11.11 24.17 -13.98
CA ASP A 2 -12.08 23.74 -12.97
C ASP A 2 -11.32 23.13 -11.77
N HIS A 3 -11.50 23.69 -10.57
CA HIS A 3 -10.73 23.35 -9.37
C HIS A 3 -10.75 21.84 -9.07
N ARG A 4 -11.86 21.15 -9.39
CA ARG A 4 -11.98 19.70 -9.20
C ARG A 4 -11.16 18.88 -10.18
N LYS A 5 -10.91 19.39 -11.40
CA LYS A 5 -10.07 18.70 -12.40
C LYS A 5 -8.61 18.75 -11.99
N GLY A 6 -8.13 19.92 -11.52
CA GLY A 6 -6.77 20.07 -11.01
C GLY A 6 -6.48 19.15 -9.82
N LEU A 7 -7.44 19.06 -8.87
CA LEU A 7 -7.34 18.16 -7.71
C LEU A 7 -7.20 16.68 -8.12
N ARG A 8 -8.02 16.20 -9.07
CA ARG A 8 -7.94 14.80 -9.55
C ARG A 8 -6.60 14.50 -10.21
N ILE A 9 -6.09 15.41 -11.03
CA ILE A 9 -4.77 15.25 -11.66
C ILE A 9 -3.68 15.19 -10.57
N GLY A 10 -3.69 16.12 -9.61
CA GLY A 10 -2.71 16.12 -8.52
C GLY A 10 -2.73 14.84 -7.69
N LEU A 11 -3.92 14.35 -7.31
CA LEU A 11 -4.06 13.10 -6.56
C LEU A 11 -3.63 11.88 -7.37
N THR A 12 -3.91 11.84 -8.68
CA THR A 12 -3.44 10.75 -9.55
C THR A 12 -1.91 10.77 -9.70
N VAL A 13 -1.29 11.94 -9.84
CA VAL A 13 0.18 12.05 -9.86
C VAL A 13 0.78 11.54 -8.55
N LEU A 14 0.20 11.92 -7.41
CA LEU A 14 0.63 11.42 -6.10
C LEU A 14 0.49 9.90 -6.00
N SER A 15 -0.63 9.33 -6.46
CA SER A 15 -0.85 7.88 -6.49
C SER A 15 0.18 7.14 -7.35
N ILE A 16 0.51 7.67 -8.53
CA ILE A 16 1.51 7.06 -9.42
C ILE A 16 2.91 7.16 -8.80
N LEU A 17 3.28 8.31 -8.25
CA LEU A 17 4.55 8.48 -7.54
C LEU A 17 4.65 7.52 -6.36
N GLY A 18 3.58 7.38 -5.56
CA GLY A 18 3.53 6.41 -4.46
C GLY A 18 3.76 4.97 -4.92
N ALA A 19 3.13 4.56 -6.02
CA ALA A 19 3.34 3.23 -6.60
C ALA A 19 4.78 3.03 -7.09
N LEU A 20 5.39 4.03 -7.74
CA LEU A 20 6.78 3.97 -8.21
C LEU A 20 7.77 3.88 -7.05
N MET A 21 7.57 4.68 -5.99
CA MET A 21 8.40 4.65 -4.80
C MET A 21 8.27 3.32 -4.03
N ALA A 22 7.19 2.57 -4.25
CA ALA A 22 6.98 1.26 -3.65
C ALA A 22 7.67 0.10 -4.39
N VAL A 23 8.16 0.32 -5.62
CA VAL A 23 8.80 -0.75 -6.40
C VAL A 23 10.01 -1.35 -5.67
N PRO A 24 10.95 -0.56 -5.10
CA PRO A 24 12.06 -1.13 -4.33
C PRO A 24 11.57 -1.95 -3.14
N LEU A 25 10.53 -1.49 -2.44
CA LEU A 25 9.96 -2.21 -1.30
C LEU A 25 9.43 -3.60 -1.70
N VAL A 26 8.78 -3.72 -2.86
CA VAL A 26 8.33 -5.02 -3.38
C VAL A 26 9.50 -5.88 -3.88
N MET A 27 10.50 -5.28 -4.52
CA MET A 27 11.67 -6.04 -4.98
C MET A 27 12.47 -6.67 -3.83
N PHE A 28 12.54 -5.96 -2.69
CA PHE A 28 13.25 -6.44 -1.50
C PHE A 28 12.34 -7.15 -0.49
N SER A 29 11.03 -7.21 -0.71
CA SER A 29 10.10 -7.86 0.24
C SER A 29 10.35 -9.35 0.48
N PRO A 30 10.89 -10.16 -0.47
CA PRO A 30 11.20 -11.56 -0.18
C PRO A 30 12.25 -11.75 0.93
N MET A 31 13.11 -10.76 1.19
CA MET A 31 14.12 -10.82 2.26
C MET A 31 13.51 -10.85 3.67
N ILE A 32 12.20 -10.59 3.82
CA ILE A 32 11.46 -10.81 5.07
C ILE A 32 11.54 -12.29 5.50
N PHE A 33 11.67 -13.20 4.53
CA PHE A 33 11.68 -14.64 4.75
C PHE A 33 13.08 -15.25 4.96
N ASP A 34 14.13 -14.42 5.00
CA ASP A 34 15.51 -14.92 5.23
C ASP A 34 15.74 -15.37 6.69
N ALA A 35 14.87 -14.97 7.62
CA ALA A 35 14.96 -15.39 9.01
C ALA A 35 14.41 -16.82 9.20
N PRO A 36 15.07 -17.69 9.99
CA PRO A 36 14.62 -19.07 10.18
C PRO A 36 13.25 -19.11 10.88
N GLY A 37 12.29 -19.85 10.31
CA GLY A 37 10.92 -19.95 10.84
C GLY A 37 10.00 -18.76 10.50
N SER A 38 10.47 -17.81 9.69
CA SER A 38 9.65 -16.67 9.23
C SER A 38 8.55 -17.07 8.25
N ASP A 39 8.66 -18.22 7.60
CA ASP A 39 7.67 -18.80 6.69
C ASP A 39 6.49 -19.45 7.43
N GLU A 40 6.69 -19.85 8.69
CA GLU A 40 5.65 -20.36 9.58
C GLU A 40 4.86 -19.24 10.29
N ASN A 41 5.39 -18.01 10.30
CA ASN A 41 4.76 -16.86 10.95
C ASN A 41 3.67 -16.23 10.06
N ASN A 42 2.45 -16.09 10.57
CA ASN A 42 1.37 -15.43 9.81
C ASN A 42 1.56 -13.90 9.68
N LEU A 43 2.30 -13.26 10.58
CA LEU A 43 2.53 -11.81 10.56
C LEU A 43 3.53 -11.39 9.47
N THR A 44 4.53 -12.21 9.17
CA THR A 44 5.46 -12.01 8.04
C THR A 44 4.72 -12.12 6.71
N TRP A 45 3.86 -13.12 6.56
CA TRP A 45 2.97 -13.25 5.40
C TRP A 45 2.05 -12.04 5.26
N PHE A 46 1.45 -11.58 6.36
CA PHE A 46 0.61 -10.38 6.35
C PHE A 46 1.40 -9.13 5.91
N LEU A 47 2.61 -8.93 6.43
CA LEU A 47 3.50 -7.84 6.02
C LEU A 47 3.87 -7.94 4.53
N PHE A 48 4.24 -9.13 4.05
CA PHE A 48 4.57 -9.37 2.65
C PHE A 48 3.41 -8.99 1.71
N PHE A 49 2.19 -9.45 2.02
CA PHE A 49 1.02 -9.11 1.22
C PHE A 49 0.65 -7.62 1.33
N ALA A 50 0.84 -6.98 2.48
CA ALA A 50 0.62 -5.54 2.65
C ALA A 50 1.58 -4.72 1.76
N VAL A 51 2.87 -5.09 1.72
CA VAL A 51 3.88 -4.44 0.87
C VAL A 51 3.54 -4.63 -0.62
N LEU A 52 3.12 -5.83 -1.01
CA LEU A 52 2.77 -6.15 -2.39
C LEU A 52 1.45 -5.49 -2.84
N ALA A 53 0.48 -5.37 -1.93
CA ALA A 53 -0.80 -4.72 -2.20
C ALA A 53 -0.67 -3.20 -2.35
N PHE A 54 0.29 -2.55 -1.67
CA PHE A 54 0.42 -1.09 -1.67
C PHE A 54 0.55 -0.47 -3.08
N PRO A 55 1.50 -0.86 -3.96
CA PRO A 55 1.57 -0.30 -5.31
C PRO A 55 0.33 -0.58 -6.14
N VAL A 56 -0.28 -1.77 -5.97
CA VAL A 56 -1.53 -2.12 -6.65
C VAL A 56 -2.67 -1.19 -6.22
N LEU A 57 -2.83 -0.96 -4.91
CA LEU A 57 -3.83 -0.06 -4.35
C LEU A 57 -3.58 1.40 -4.74
N CYS A 58 -2.31 1.83 -4.82
CA CYS A 58 -1.95 3.14 -5.33
C CYS A 58 -2.35 3.31 -6.80
N LEU A 59 -2.06 2.35 -7.67
CA LEU A 59 -2.45 2.39 -9.08
C LEU A 59 -3.97 2.33 -9.25
N MET A 60 -4.65 1.45 -8.52
CA MET A 60 -6.11 1.38 -8.48
C MET A 60 -6.73 2.71 -8.03
N GLY A 61 -6.20 3.30 -6.95
CA GLY A 61 -6.61 4.61 -6.45
C GLY A 61 -6.33 5.75 -7.44
N GLY A 62 -5.35 5.60 -8.32
CA GLY A 62 -5.06 6.56 -9.39
C GLY A 62 -5.97 6.42 -10.61
N ILE A 63 -6.35 5.19 -10.98
CA ILE A 63 -7.07 4.85 -12.23
C ILE A 63 -8.59 4.84 -12.04
N LEU A 64 -9.12 4.19 -11.00
CA LEU A 64 -10.57 4.04 -10.79
C LEU A 64 -11.33 5.38 -10.68
N PRO A 65 -10.80 6.45 -10.07
CA PRO A 65 -11.51 7.74 -10.01
C PRO A 65 -11.83 8.32 -11.40
N TRP A 66 -11.01 8.03 -12.42
CA TRP A 66 -11.22 8.46 -13.79
C TRP A 66 -12.27 7.64 -14.52
N ILE A 67 -12.30 6.33 -14.27
CA ILE A 67 -13.34 5.43 -14.82
C ILE A 67 -14.70 5.84 -14.26
N LEU A 68 -14.77 6.11 -12.95
CA LEU A 68 -16.00 6.47 -12.25
C LEU A 68 -16.20 7.99 -12.14
N LYS A 69 -15.72 8.79 -13.11
CA LYS A 69 -15.67 10.26 -13.00
C LYS A 69 -17.01 10.93 -12.67
N ASN A 70 -18.11 10.30 -13.07
CA ASN A 70 -19.49 10.78 -12.93
C ASN A 70 -20.10 10.44 -11.55
N HIS A 71 -19.47 9.56 -10.76
CA HIS A 71 -19.96 9.23 -9.43
C HIS A 71 -19.50 10.27 -8.40
N PRO A 72 -20.39 10.77 -7.53
CA PRO A 72 -20.06 11.79 -6.53
C PRO A 72 -19.02 11.32 -5.51
N LYS A 73 -18.88 10.00 -5.32
CA LYS A 73 -17.93 9.36 -4.40
C LYS A 73 -16.61 8.94 -5.05
N SER A 74 -16.36 9.24 -6.33
CA SER A 74 -15.13 8.82 -7.03
C SER A 74 -13.84 9.34 -6.36
N LEU A 75 -13.90 10.52 -5.70
CA LEU A 75 -12.78 11.07 -4.93
C LEU A 75 -12.36 10.21 -3.72
N TRP A 76 -13.27 9.42 -3.14
CA TRP A 76 -12.94 8.53 -2.02
C TRP A 76 -12.02 7.38 -2.43
N LEU A 77 -11.99 7.03 -3.73
CA LEU A 77 -11.16 5.93 -4.24
C LEU A 77 -9.67 6.25 -4.18
N TYR A 78 -9.27 7.53 -4.14
CA TYR A 78 -7.88 7.91 -3.85
C TYR A 78 -7.44 7.46 -2.45
N GLY A 79 -8.38 7.22 -1.53
CA GLY A 79 -8.10 6.65 -0.21
C GLY A 79 -7.55 5.22 -0.25
N LEU A 80 -7.65 4.50 -1.37
CA LEU A 80 -7.09 3.14 -1.51
C LEU A 80 -5.58 3.11 -1.25
N GLY A 81 -4.83 4.10 -1.74
CA GLY A 81 -3.40 4.21 -1.45
C GLY A 81 -3.12 4.43 0.04
N VAL A 82 -3.95 5.24 0.70
CA VAL A 82 -3.86 5.48 2.15
C VAL A 82 -4.15 4.19 2.93
N ILE A 83 -5.14 3.40 2.50
CA ILE A 83 -5.45 2.10 3.10
C ILE A 83 -4.23 1.16 3.00
N GLY A 84 -3.58 1.10 1.83
CA GLY A 84 -2.37 0.29 1.67
C GLY A 84 -1.24 0.71 2.62
N PHE A 85 -1.02 2.02 2.78
CA PHE A 85 -0.02 2.54 3.73
C PHE A 85 -0.35 2.18 5.18
N VAL A 86 -1.63 2.27 5.56
CA VAL A 86 -2.10 1.89 6.89
C VAL A 86 -1.89 0.39 7.12
N LEU A 87 -2.15 -0.47 6.14
CA LEU A 87 -1.93 -1.92 6.26
C LEU A 87 -0.46 -2.25 6.55
N ILE A 88 0.49 -1.61 5.85
CA ILE A 88 1.92 -1.79 6.12
C ILE A 88 2.25 -1.33 7.54
N THR A 89 1.75 -0.16 7.94
CA THR A 89 2.03 0.40 9.27
C THR A 89 1.49 -0.50 10.38
N VAL A 90 0.26 -1.01 10.22
CA VAL A 90 -0.36 -1.97 11.15
C VAL A 90 0.44 -3.27 11.21
N ALA A 91 0.87 -3.80 10.07
CA ALA A 91 1.70 -5.01 10.02
C ALA A 91 3.00 -4.83 10.82
N VAL A 92 3.69 -3.70 10.65
CA VAL A 92 4.91 -3.39 11.41
C VAL A 92 4.63 -3.25 12.90
N ILE A 93 3.59 -2.51 13.30
CA ILE A 93 3.23 -2.37 14.72
C ILE A 93 2.90 -3.71 15.36
N LEU A 94 2.19 -4.60 14.65
CA LEU A 94 1.89 -5.94 15.15
C LEU A 94 3.18 -6.76 15.33
N LEU A 95 4.12 -6.67 14.41
CA LEU A 95 5.41 -7.36 14.49
C LEU A 95 6.26 -6.84 15.65
N GLU A 96 6.26 -5.53 15.88
CA GLU A 96 6.95 -4.91 17.02
C GLU A 96 6.32 -5.31 18.36
N THR A 97 4.99 -5.32 18.46
CA THR A 97 4.29 -5.57 19.73
C THR A 97 4.19 -7.04 20.10
N GLN A 98 4.03 -7.93 19.12
CA GLN A 98 3.87 -9.37 19.35
C GLN A 98 5.21 -10.11 19.28
N CYS A 99 6.12 -9.64 18.44
CA CYS A 99 7.33 -10.38 18.08
C CYS A 99 8.62 -9.59 18.35
N GLN A 100 8.54 -8.43 19.02
CA GLN A 100 9.69 -7.57 19.38
C GLN A 100 10.55 -7.19 18.15
N GLY A 101 9.91 -7.06 16.98
CA GLY A 101 10.59 -6.76 15.72
C GLY A 101 11.26 -7.97 15.06
N SER A 102 11.09 -9.19 15.59
CA SER A 102 11.56 -10.42 14.97
C SER A 102 10.55 -10.99 13.97
N PHE A 103 11.04 -11.42 12.81
CA PHE A 103 10.23 -12.10 11.80
C PHE A 103 9.95 -13.59 12.16
N SER A 104 10.71 -14.18 13.08
CA SER A 104 10.62 -15.59 13.48
C SER A 104 9.93 -15.77 14.84
N CYS A 105 8.62 -15.59 14.83
CA CYS A 105 7.72 -15.58 15.96
C CYS A 105 6.46 -16.35 15.54
#